data_AF-A0AAW1CL11-F1
#
_entry.id   AF-A0AAW1CL11-F1
#
_cell.length_a   1.000
_cell.length_b   1.000
_cell.length_c   1.000
_cell.angle_alpha   90.00
_cell.angle_beta   90.00
_cell.angle_gamma   90.00
#
_symmetry.space_group_name_H-M   'P 1'
#
loop_
_entity.id
_entity.type
_entity.pdbx_description
1 polymer ?
#
loop_
_entity_poly.entity_id
_entity_poly.type
_entity_poly.pdbx_seq_one_letter_code
_entity_poly.pdbx_strand_id
1 'polypeptide(L)'
;MVLVFIFLEIIFLFCFFQENRSSDDIIEENRLDTVGAVCADLKGNVAASCSSGGIALKQSGRVGQAAIFGAGCWAQRTGLNKGIATSVSGTGEDLIRTSLAKEVALAISKSDLQSNAVHDTIKSSFLESPFLTRNSEKLCGIIALEVSENSGEFIWAHTTNTMGISYMSTNHKHPKVKISKLPLGVPAGSTVAVEGVLW
;
A
#
# COMPACT_ATOMS: atom_id res chain seq x y z
N MET A 1 -12.43 10.35 -9.42
CA MET A 1 -11.32 11.33 -9.37
C MET A 1 -10.09 10.66 -9.97
N VAL A 2 -9.72 11.00 -11.20
CA VAL A 2 -8.53 10.46 -11.86
C VAL A 2 -7.37 11.38 -11.49
N LEU A 3 -6.43 10.88 -10.69
CA LEU A 3 -5.22 11.61 -10.36
C LEU A 3 -4.29 11.51 -11.58
N VAL A 4 -4.25 12.57 -12.39
CA VAL A 4 -3.38 12.67 -13.56
C VAL A 4 -2.11 13.40 -13.13
N PHE A 5 -1.00 12.67 -12.97
CA PHE A 5 0.33 13.27 -12.84
C PHE A 5 0.97 13.40 -14.23
N ILE A 6 1.34 14.63 -14.59
CA ILE A 6 1.98 14.99 -15.87
C ILE A 6 3.48 15.23 -15.60
N PHE A 7 4.31 14.41 -16.25
CA PHE A 7 5.74 14.55 -16.56
C PHE A 7 6.76 14.88 -15.44
N LEU A 8 7.60 13.89 -15.06
CA LEU A 8 9.05 13.81 -15.35
C LEU A 8 9.58 12.46 -14.78
N GLU A 9 10.25 11.63 -15.59
CA GLU A 9 11.20 10.55 -15.22
C GLU A 9 10.98 9.70 -13.95
N ILE A 10 9.77 9.17 -13.73
CA ILE A 10 9.39 8.58 -12.43
C ILE A 10 8.59 7.28 -12.60
N ILE A 11 8.82 6.30 -11.71
CA ILE A 11 7.97 5.11 -11.57
C ILE A 11 6.62 5.53 -11.01
N PHE A 12 5.55 5.40 -11.81
CA PHE A 12 4.17 5.62 -11.35
C PHE A 12 3.53 4.30 -10.97
N LEU A 13 2.86 4.30 -9.83
CA LEU A 13 2.10 3.15 -9.38
C LEU A 13 0.66 3.53 -9.06
N PHE A 14 -0.27 2.90 -9.76
CA PHE A 14 -1.69 2.98 -9.46
C PHE A 14 -2.11 1.71 -8.73
N CYS A 15 -2.74 1.86 -7.57
CA CYS A 15 -3.46 0.78 -6.89
C CYS A 15 -4.96 0.98 -7.10
N PHE A 16 -5.62 -0.01 -7.71
CA PHE A 16 -7.08 -0.07 -7.85
C PHE A 16 -7.59 -1.30 -7.11
N PHE A 17 -8.61 -1.14 -6.26
CA PHE A 17 -9.33 -2.26 -5.67
C PHE A 17 -10.62 -2.47 -6.45
N GLN A 18 -10.78 -3.65 -7.06
CA GLN A 18 -12.03 -4.06 -7.66
C GLN A 18 -12.39 -5.44 -7.11
N GLU A 19 -13.39 -5.47 -6.25
CA GLU A 19 -14.05 -6.72 -5.88
C GLU A 19 -15.02 -7.07 -7.02
N ASN A 20 -14.65 -8.03 -7.87
CA ASN A 20 -15.58 -8.59 -8.85
C ASN A 20 -16.52 -9.58 -8.15
N ARG A 21 -17.83 -9.29 -8.09
CA ARG A 21 -18.86 -10.30 -7.87
C ARG A 21 -20.06 -10.11 -8.81
N SER A 22 -20.58 -11.26 -9.24
CA SER A 22 -21.82 -11.45 -9.99
C SER A 22 -23.02 -10.93 -9.19
N SER A 23 -23.96 -10.33 -9.91
CA SER A 23 -25.28 -9.88 -9.45
C SER A 23 -26.00 -11.01 -8.71
N ASP A 24 -26.30 -10.83 -7.41
CA ASP A 24 -27.52 -11.35 -6.73
C ASP A 24 -27.46 -11.42 -5.17
N ASP A 25 -26.49 -10.79 -4.47
CA ASP A 25 -26.53 -10.73 -2.99
C ASP A 25 -26.52 -9.29 -2.44
N ILE A 26 -27.61 -8.89 -1.76
CA ILE A 26 -27.75 -7.64 -0.99
C ILE A 26 -27.06 -7.83 0.37
N ILE A 27 -25.72 -7.87 0.38
CA ILE A 27 -24.90 -7.94 1.59
C ILE A 27 -24.00 -6.69 1.62
N GLU A 28 -23.92 -6.05 2.79
CA GLU A 28 -23.23 -4.77 3.04
C GLU A 28 -21.97 -4.56 2.19
N GLU A 29 -22.00 -3.52 1.36
CA GLU A 29 -20.93 -3.11 0.47
C GLU A 29 -19.68 -2.66 1.24
N ASN A 30 -18.75 -3.58 1.55
CA ASN A 30 -17.40 -3.23 1.98
C ASN A 30 -16.52 -2.82 0.78
N ARG A 31 -16.92 -1.76 0.07
CA ARG A 31 -16.12 -1.15 -0.99
C ARG A 31 -14.89 -0.47 -0.40
N LEU A 32 -13.71 -1.01 -0.69
CA LEU A 32 -12.43 -0.36 -0.38
C LEU A 32 -12.08 0.67 -1.46
N ASP A 33 -12.59 1.89 -1.33
CA ASP A 33 -12.37 2.99 -2.28
C ASP A 33 -11.12 3.81 -1.94
N THR A 34 -9.96 3.14 -1.90
CA THR A 34 -8.66 3.82 -1.66
C THR A 34 -7.68 3.53 -2.79
N VAL A 35 -7.06 4.60 -3.29
CA VAL A 35 -5.99 4.57 -4.28
C VAL A 35 -4.74 5.22 -3.69
N GLY A 36 -3.58 4.76 -4.13
CA GLY A 36 -2.30 5.31 -3.70
C GLY A 36 -1.24 5.16 -4.78
N ALA A 37 -0.22 6.01 -4.70
CA ALA A 37 0.91 6.02 -5.60
C ALA A 37 2.21 6.34 -4.85
N VAL A 38 3.29 5.68 -5.23
CA VAL A 38 4.65 5.95 -4.78
C VAL A 38 5.53 6.13 -5.99
N CYS A 39 6.55 6.98 -5.88
CA CYS A 39 7.32 7.44 -7.01
C CYS A 39 8.74 7.84 -6.58
N ALA A 40 9.72 7.68 -7.46
CA ALA A 40 11.12 8.02 -7.21
C ALA A 40 11.78 8.60 -8.48
N ASP A 41 12.71 9.54 -8.30
CA ASP A 41 13.55 10.10 -9.36
C ASP A 41 14.97 9.50 -9.35
N LEU A 42 15.76 9.81 -10.39
CA LEU A 42 17.15 9.36 -10.53
C LEU A 42 18.13 9.92 -9.47
N LYS A 43 17.70 10.90 -8.68
CA LYS A 43 18.50 11.51 -7.60
C LYS A 43 18.16 10.91 -6.23
N GLY A 44 17.34 9.84 -6.23
CA GLY A 44 16.83 9.19 -5.03
C GLY A 44 15.86 10.06 -4.23
N ASN A 45 15.24 11.07 -4.84
CA ASN A 45 14.10 11.76 -4.25
C ASN A 45 12.86 10.90 -4.45
N VAL A 46 12.03 10.83 -3.41
CA VAL A 46 10.85 9.97 -3.38
C VAL A 46 9.62 10.77 -2.98
N ALA A 47 8.46 10.38 -3.50
CA ALA A 47 7.17 10.91 -3.09
C ALA A 47 6.14 9.80 -2.97
N ALA A 48 5.15 10.02 -2.11
CA ALA A 48 4.02 9.13 -1.91
C ALA A 48 2.73 9.94 -1.81
N SER A 49 1.64 9.36 -2.26
CA SER A 49 0.30 9.94 -2.16
C SER A 49 -0.73 8.85 -1.89
N CYS A 50 -1.76 9.20 -1.13
CA CYS A 50 -2.90 8.33 -0.82
C CYS A 50 -4.18 9.16 -0.94
N SER A 51 -5.24 8.58 -1.50
CA SER A 51 -6.55 9.21 -1.62
C SER A 51 -7.65 8.18 -1.40
N SER A 52 -8.67 8.52 -0.61
CA SER A 52 -9.75 7.61 -0.25
C SER A 52 -11.10 8.31 -0.20
N GLY A 53 -12.15 7.62 -0.66
CA GLY A 53 -13.54 8.02 -0.43
C GLY A 53 -14.00 7.81 1.02
N GLY A 54 -13.30 6.96 1.78
CA GLY A 54 -13.72 6.47 3.10
C GLY A 54 -14.79 5.38 3.00
N ILE A 55 -15.33 4.94 4.15
CA ILE A 55 -16.35 3.87 4.17
C ILE A 55 -17.70 4.40 3.67
N ALA A 56 -18.51 3.51 3.11
CA ALA A 56 -19.88 3.81 2.70
C ALA A 56 -20.73 4.33 3.88
N LEU A 57 -21.66 5.26 3.61
CA LEU A 57 -22.58 5.82 4.61
C LEU A 57 -21.89 6.46 5.84
N LYS A 58 -20.63 6.92 5.70
CA LYS A 58 -19.92 7.60 6.78
C LYS A 58 -20.65 8.87 7.24
N GLN A 59 -20.58 9.16 8.55
CA GLN A 59 -21.03 10.43 9.09
C GLN A 59 -20.26 11.59 8.44
N SER A 60 -20.97 12.70 8.17
CA SER A 60 -20.34 13.92 7.68
C SER A 60 -19.24 14.39 8.63
N GLY A 61 -18.10 14.77 8.08
CA GLY A 61 -16.91 15.15 8.85
C GLY A 61 -16.00 13.98 9.26
N ARG A 62 -16.35 12.72 8.97
CA ARG A 62 -15.43 11.59 9.23
C ARG A 62 -14.20 11.65 8.31
N VAL A 63 -13.03 11.63 8.91
CA VAL A 63 -11.71 11.62 8.27
C VAL A 63 -11.07 10.24 8.40
N GLY A 64 -10.59 9.68 7.29
CA GLY A 64 -9.90 8.38 7.24
C GLY A 64 -8.38 8.49 7.14
N GLN A 65 -7.70 7.35 7.06
CA GLN A 65 -6.24 7.22 7.05
C GLN A 65 -5.55 8.04 5.97
N ALA A 66 -6.17 8.20 4.81
CA ALA A 66 -5.59 8.91 3.66
C ALA A 66 -5.26 10.37 3.95
N ALA A 67 -5.92 10.99 4.94
CA ALA A 67 -5.68 12.37 5.37
C ALA A 67 -4.87 12.47 6.68
N ILE A 68 -4.45 11.36 7.27
CA ILE A 68 -3.71 11.32 8.53
C ILE A 68 -2.22 11.09 8.26
N PHE A 69 -1.38 11.99 8.77
CA PHE A 69 0.07 11.93 8.62
C PHE A 69 0.64 10.62 9.19
N GLY A 70 1.44 9.92 8.39
CA GLY A 70 2.06 8.65 8.77
C GLY A 70 1.15 7.42 8.71
N ALA A 71 -0.16 7.61 8.58
CA ALA A 71 -1.12 6.50 8.42
C ALA A 71 -1.35 6.17 6.94
N GLY A 72 -1.65 7.16 6.08
CA GLY A 72 -2.03 6.93 4.68
C GLY A 72 -0.85 6.75 3.72
N CYS A 73 0.20 7.55 3.88
CA CYS A 73 1.42 7.45 3.09
C CYS A 73 2.62 8.01 3.86
N TRP A 74 3.82 7.62 3.43
CA TRP A 74 5.08 8.14 3.96
C TRP A 74 6.09 8.28 2.83
N ALA A 75 6.92 9.31 2.88
CA ALA A 75 8.05 9.47 1.96
C ALA A 75 9.21 10.08 2.73
N GLN A 76 10.37 9.46 2.67
CA GLN A 76 11.56 9.91 3.38
C GLN A 76 12.82 9.59 2.60
N ARG A 77 13.70 10.59 2.51
CA ARG A 77 15.07 10.41 2.02
C ARG A 77 15.96 9.97 3.18
N THR A 78 16.68 8.87 3.01
CA THR A 78 17.48 8.23 4.07
C THR A 78 18.99 8.43 3.88
N GLY A 79 19.42 8.80 2.68
CA GLY A 79 20.83 9.05 2.37
C GLY A 79 21.03 9.82 1.07
N LEU A 80 22.29 9.89 0.60
CA LEU A 80 22.59 10.39 -0.74
C LEU A 80 22.08 9.36 -1.75
N ASN A 81 21.18 9.78 -2.64
CA ASN A 81 20.52 8.93 -3.64
C ASN A 81 19.75 7.72 -3.05
N LYS A 82 19.35 7.80 -1.77
CA LYS A 82 18.55 6.75 -1.11
C LYS A 82 17.25 7.31 -0.55
N GLY A 83 16.13 6.69 -0.90
CA GLY A 83 14.80 7.12 -0.46
C GLY A 83 13.81 5.97 -0.35
N ILE A 84 12.80 6.15 0.49
CA ILE A 84 11.73 5.18 0.74
C ILE A 84 10.38 5.92 0.68
N ALA A 85 9.45 5.37 -0.10
CA ALA A 85 8.08 5.85 -0.19
C ALA A 85 7.10 4.69 0.03
N THR A 86 6.05 4.91 0.81
CA THR A 86 5.01 3.93 1.09
C THR A 86 3.62 4.56 0.99
N SER A 87 2.63 3.78 0.55
CA SER A 87 1.22 4.16 0.59
C SER A 87 0.38 2.94 0.94
N VAL A 88 -0.68 3.15 1.72
CA VAL A 88 -1.55 2.08 2.21
C VAL A 88 -3.00 2.24 1.76
N SER A 89 -3.72 1.12 1.81
CA SER A 89 -5.15 0.97 1.56
C SER A 89 -5.72 -0.06 2.55
N GLY A 90 -7.04 -0.06 2.77
CA GLY A 90 -7.72 -0.98 3.68
C GLY A 90 -8.59 -0.28 4.73
N THR A 91 -8.77 -0.93 5.88
CA THR A 91 -9.62 -0.42 6.97
C THR A 91 -8.98 0.81 7.61
N GLY A 92 -9.59 1.99 7.39
CA GLY A 92 -9.00 3.28 7.77
C GLY A 92 -8.66 3.39 9.26
N GLU A 93 -9.54 2.94 10.15
CA GLU A 93 -9.35 2.98 11.61
C GLU A 93 -8.12 2.17 12.05
N ASP A 94 -7.94 0.98 11.47
CA ASP A 94 -6.85 0.07 11.82
C ASP A 94 -5.51 0.62 11.33
N LEU A 95 -5.51 1.22 10.13
CA LEU A 95 -4.34 1.88 9.55
C LEU A 95 -3.93 3.14 10.32
N ILE A 96 -4.90 3.92 10.83
CA ILE A 96 -4.63 5.08 11.70
C ILE A 96 -3.99 4.63 13.01
N ARG A 97 -4.58 3.63 13.67
CA ARG A 97 -4.11 3.15 14.98
C ARG A 97 -2.69 2.59 14.94
N THR A 98 -2.31 2.00 13.81
CA THR A 98 -1.00 1.35 13.64
C THR A 98 0.03 2.25 12.95
N SER A 99 -0.38 3.39 12.36
CA SER A 99 0.51 4.24 11.56
C SER A 99 1.28 3.44 10.49
N LEU A 100 0.58 2.50 9.84
CA LEU A 100 1.19 1.41 9.08
C LEU A 100 2.14 1.89 7.97
N ALA A 101 1.80 2.97 7.25
CA ALA A 101 2.63 3.49 6.18
C ALA A 101 4.03 3.89 6.69
N LYS A 102 4.08 4.61 7.81
CA LYS A 102 5.33 5.03 8.46
C LYS A 102 6.09 3.83 9.03
N GLU A 103 5.43 2.94 9.75
CA GLU A 103 6.07 1.77 10.36
C GLU A 103 6.77 0.89 9.33
N VAL A 104 6.11 0.63 8.18
CA VAL A 104 6.73 -0.15 7.10
C VAL A 104 7.89 0.58 6.46
N ALA A 105 7.79 1.90 6.25
CA ALA A 105 8.92 2.67 5.71
C ALA A 105 10.15 2.62 6.64
N LEU A 106 9.93 2.71 7.96
CA LEU A 106 10.99 2.61 8.95
C LEU A 106 11.58 1.20 9.04
N ALA A 107 10.76 0.16 8.87
CA ALA A 107 11.22 -1.22 8.84
C ALA A 107 12.11 -1.50 7.61
N ILE A 108 11.70 -1.04 6.42
CA ILE A 108 12.50 -1.15 5.20
C ILE A 108 13.81 -0.39 5.36
N SER A 109 13.81 0.77 6.02
CA SER A 109 15.03 1.55 6.25
C SER A 109 16.06 0.85 7.14
N LYS A 110 15.64 -0.11 7.98
CA LYS A 110 16.50 -0.79 8.96
C LYS A 110 16.94 -2.19 8.53
N SER A 111 16.29 -2.75 7.52
CA SER A 111 16.51 -4.13 7.08
C SER A 111 17.30 -4.18 5.77
N ASP A 112 18.16 -5.18 5.64
CA ASP A 112 18.85 -5.48 4.38
C ASP A 112 17.94 -6.25 3.40
N LEU A 113 16.95 -7.00 3.93
CA LEU A 113 15.96 -7.73 3.13
C LEU A 113 14.58 -7.09 3.32
N GLN A 114 14.12 -6.41 2.28
CA GLN A 114 13.01 -5.48 2.38
C GLN A 114 11.67 -6.22 2.36
N SER A 115 11.52 -7.28 1.57
CA SER A 115 10.29 -8.06 1.47
C SER A 115 9.95 -8.79 2.79
N ASN A 116 10.95 -9.34 3.49
CA ASN A 116 10.75 -9.92 4.82
C ASN A 116 10.41 -8.85 5.86
N ALA A 117 11.07 -7.68 5.79
CA ALA A 117 10.75 -6.58 6.70
C ALA A 117 9.29 -6.12 6.55
N VAL A 118 8.76 -6.06 5.32
CA VAL A 118 7.34 -5.76 5.08
C VAL A 118 6.44 -6.84 5.67
N HIS A 119 6.75 -8.12 5.41
CA HIS A 119 6.00 -9.25 5.94
C HIS A 119 5.91 -9.21 7.48
N ASP A 120 7.06 -9.12 8.14
CA ASP A 120 7.17 -9.19 9.59
C ASP A 120 6.56 -7.96 10.26
N THR A 121 6.66 -6.78 9.63
CA THR A 121 6.03 -5.56 10.11
C THR A 121 4.52 -5.65 10.02
N ILE A 122 3.95 -6.11 8.90
CA ILE A 122 2.50 -6.29 8.77
C ILE A 122 2.01 -7.35 9.77
N LYS A 123 2.76 -8.44 9.95
CA LYS A 123 2.39 -9.47 10.91
C LYS A 123 2.38 -8.94 12.35
N SER A 124 3.48 -8.37 12.81
CA SER A 124 3.63 -7.91 14.21
C SER A 124 2.85 -6.63 14.51
N SER A 125 2.94 -5.63 13.62
CA SER A 125 2.41 -4.28 13.87
C SER A 125 0.96 -4.09 13.42
N PHE A 126 0.42 -5.02 12.62
CA PHE A 126 -0.97 -4.98 12.16
C PHE A 126 -1.75 -6.25 12.58
N LEU A 127 -1.41 -7.44 12.07
CA LEU A 127 -2.17 -8.67 12.34
C LEU A 127 -2.17 -9.08 13.83
N GLU A 128 -1.04 -8.93 14.52
CA GLU A 128 -0.87 -9.29 15.93
C GLU A 128 -0.93 -8.06 16.85
N SER A 129 -1.21 -6.88 16.29
CA SER A 129 -1.16 -5.60 16.98
C SER A 129 -2.12 -5.54 18.17
N PRO A 130 -1.65 -5.14 19.38
CA PRO A 130 -2.50 -4.91 20.54
C PRO A 130 -3.52 -3.77 20.36
N PHE A 131 -3.25 -2.85 19.41
CA PHE A 131 -4.12 -1.71 19.13
C PHE A 131 -5.39 -2.08 18.34
N LEU A 132 -5.40 -3.26 17.72
CA LEU A 132 -6.52 -3.74 16.93
C LEU A 132 -7.35 -4.73 17.75
N THR A 133 -8.62 -4.38 17.96
CA THR A 133 -9.60 -5.19 18.70
C THR A 133 -9.81 -6.56 18.03
N ARG A 134 -9.94 -7.62 18.81
CA ARG A 134 -9.98 -9.04 18.36
C ARG A 134 -11.12 -9.43 17.41
N ASN A 135 -12.05 -8.54 17.06
CA ASN A 135 -13.31 -8.88 16.38
C ASN A 135 -13.52 -8.22 15.00
N SER A 136 -12.54 -7.49 14.45
CA SER A 136 -12.63 -6.94 13.09
C SER A 136 -11.71 -7.68 12.11
N GLU A 137 -12.17 -7.85 10.86
CA GLU A 137 -11.33 -8.33 9.77
C GLU A 137 -10.20 -7.33 9.50
N LYS A 138 -8.95 -7.77 9.71
CA LYS A 138 -7.76 -6.92 9.57
C LYS A 138 -7.35 -6.82 8.11
N LEU A 139 -7.97 -5.89 7.40
CA LEU A 139 -7.75 -5.68 5.97
C LEU A 139 -6.80 -4.52 5.72
N CYS A 140 -5.63 -4.80 5.13
CA CYS A 140 -4.69 -3.80 4.66
C CYS A 140 -4.08 -4.20 3.31
N GLY A 141 -3.69 -3.21 2.54
CA GLY A 141 -2.80 -3.30 1.39
C GLY A 141 -1.75 -2.20 1.48
N ILE A 142 -0.54 -2.48 1.05
CA ILE A 142 0.58 -1.54 1.03
C ILE A 142 1.36 -1.68 -0.26
N ILE A 143 1.84 -0.54 -0.71
CA ILE A 143 2.84 -0.41 -1.76
C ILE A 143 4.03 0.33 -1.16
N ALA A 144 5.24 -0.18 -1.40
CA ALA A 144 6.48 0.38 -0.91
C ALA A 144 7.50 0.44 -2.04
N LEU A 145 8.20 1.56 -2.14
CA LEU A 145 9.26 1.82 -3.10
C LEU A 145 10.51 2.22 -2.34
N GLU A 146 11.56 1.42 -2.47
CA GLU A 146 12.90 1.78 -2.03
C GLU A 146 13.75 2.04 -3.27
N VAL A 147 14.50 3.13 -3.22
CA VAL A 147 15.48 3.47 -4.24
C VAL A 147 16.83 3.69 -3.57
N SER A 148 17.85 3.12 -4.17
CA SER A 148 19.27 3.28 -3.87
C SER A 148 20.01 3.68 -5.16
N GLU A 149 21.31 4.00 -5.07
CA GLU A 149 22.07 4.62 -6.19
C GLU A 149 21.92 3.92 -7.55
N ASN A 150 21.90 2.59 -7.59
CA ASN A 150 21.85 1.81 -8.82
C ASN A 150 20.82 0.67 -8.76
N SER A 151 19.94 0.68 -7.77
CA SER A 151 18.96 -0.37 -7.57
C SER A 151 17.69 0.19 -6.96
N GLY A 152 16.57 -0.43 -7.28
CA GLY A 152 15.33 -0.17 -6.56
C GLY A 152 14.54 -1.44 -6.35
N GLU A 153 13.76 -1.46 -5.28
CA GLU A 153 12.80 -2.51 -5.00
C GLU A 153 11.42 -1.88 -4.90
N PHE A 154 10.48 -2.43 -5.67
CA PHE A 154 9.08 -2.09 -5.58
C PHE A 154 8.34 -3.30 -5.01
N ILE A 155 7.74 -3.12 -3.84
CA ILE A 155 7.11 -4.17 -3.04
C ILE A 155 5.64 -3.83 -2.89
N TRP A 156 4.78 -4.84 -2.99
CA TRP A 156 3.39 -4.74 -2.57
C TRP A 156 3.04 -5.89 -1.65
N ALA A 157 2.21 -5.60 -0.67
CA ALA A 157 1.74 -6.58 0.28
C ALA A 157 0.30 -6.33 0.69
N HIS A 158 -0.47 -7.38 0.94
CA HIS A 158 -1.85 -7.23 1.36
C HIS A 158 -2.37 -8.41 2.16
N THR A 159 -3.37 -8.15 3.00
CA THR A 159 -4.15 -9.14 3.74
C THR A 159 -5.58 -9.26 3.17
N THR A 160 -5.94 -8.41 2.20
CA THR A 160 -7.21 -8.50 1.45
C THR A 160 -7.20 -9.68 0.49
N ASN A 161 -8.36 -10.12 0.00
CA ASN A 161 -8.46 -11.20 -0.99
C ASN A 161 -7.61 -10.92 -2.24
N THR A 162 -7.66 -9.68 -2.72
CA THR A 162 -6.92 -9.24 -3.90
C THR A 162 -6.43 -7.80 -3.73
N MET A 163 -5.40 -7.44 -4.51
CA MET A 163 -4.90 -6.08 -4.63
C MET A 163 -4.45 -5.83 -6.08
N GLY A 164 -5.08 -4.86 -6.75
CA GLY A 164 -4.68 -4.46 -8.09
C GLY A 164 -3.52 -3.46 -8.03
N ILE A 165 -2.43 -3.76 -8.74
CA ILE A 165 -1.22 -2.94 -8.78
C ILE A 165 -0.75 -2.76 -10.22
N SER A 166 -0.23 -1.59 -10.56
CA SER A 166 0.41 -1.36 -11.84
C SER A 166 1.65 -0.50 -11.75
N TYR A 167 2.80 -0.95 -12.23
CA TYR A 167 4.07 -0.21 -12.14
C TYR A 167 4.71 -0.02 -13.51
N MET A 168 5.51 1.03 -13.65
CA MET A 168 6.25 1.33 -14.87
C MET A 168 7.61 1.91 -14.49
N SER A 169 8.67 1.51 -15.19
CA SER A 169 10.01 2.12 -15.08
C SER A 169 10.33 2.79 -16.42
N THR A 170 11.34 3.67 -16.43
CA THR A 170 11.83 4.34 -17.66
C THR A 170 12.28 3.34 -18.73
N ASN A 171 12.70 2.13 -18.33
CA ASN A 171 13.08 1.05 -19.23
C ASN A 171 11.88 0.30 -19.84
N HIS A 172 10.66 0.51 -19.34
CA HIS A 172 9.46 -0.17 -19.84
C HIS A 172 8.79 0.65 -20.95
N LYS A 173 8.45 0.00 -22.07
CA LYS A 173 7.66 0.62 -23.16
C LYS A 173 6.18 0.83 -22.79
N HIS A 174 5.66 0.00 -21.88
CA HIS A 174 4.26 0.02 -21.42
C HIS A 174 4.19 -0.25 -19.91
N PRO A 175 3.17 0.27 -19.21
CA PRO A 175 2.96 -0.06 -17.80
C PRO A 175 2.64 -1.56 -17.64
N LYS A 176 3.16 -2.16 -16.58
CA LYS A 176 2.82 -3.53 -16.18
C LYS A 176 1.67 -3.47 -15.19
N VAL A 177 0.67 -4.33 -15.37
CA VAL A 177 -0.51 -4.43 -14.50
C VAL A 177 -0.61 -5.84 -13.95
N LYS A 178 -0.94 -5.96 -12.67
CA LYS A 178 -1.08 -7.24 -11.97
C LYS A 178 -2.22 -7.17 -10.95
N ILE A 179 -2.95 -8.27 -10.80
CA ILE A 179 -3.84 -8.49 -9.66
C ILE A 179 -3.16 -9.50 -8.75
N SER A 180 -2.63 -9.02 -7.62
CA SER A 180 -2.11 -9.90 -6.56
C SER A 180 -3.28 -10.50 -5.79
N LYS A 181 -3.15 -11.75 -5.38
CA LYS A 181 -4.22 -12.54 -4.75
C LYS A 181 -3.65 -13.35 -3.59
N LEU A 182 -4.44 -13.52 -2.54
CA LEU A 182 -4.12 -14.48 -1.49
C LEU A 182 -4.15 -15.92 -2.04
N PRO A 183 -3.40 -16.86 -1.43
CA PRO A 183 -3.48 -18.27 -1.76
C PRO A 183 -4.91 -18.82 -1.62
N LEU A 184 -5.27 -19.78 -2.47
CA LEU A 184 -6.60 -20.41 -2.46
C LEU A 184 -6.87 -21.06 -1.10
N GLY A 185 -8.06 -20.80 -0.54
CA GLY A 185 -8.50 -21.37 0.74
C GLY A 185 -8.01 -20.62 1.99
N VAL A 186 -7.27 -19.51 1.84
CA VAL A 186 -6.85 -18.68 2.97
C VAL A 186 -7.81 -17.51 3.16
N PRO A 187 -8.42 -17.32 4.35
CA PRO A 187 -9.35 -16.22 4.58
C PRO A 187 -8.61 -14.87 4.64
N ALA A 188 -9.25 -13.83 4.12
CA ALA A 188 -8.73 -12.46 4.22
C ALA A 188 -8.52 -12.05 5.69
N GLY A 189 -7.49 -11.24 5.93
CA GLY A 189 -7.12 -10.77 7.27
C GLY A 189 -6.45 -11.81 8.18
N SER A 190 -6.21 -13.03 7.70
CA SER A 190 -5.49 -14.07 8.46
C SER A 190 -3.99 -14.16 8.16
N THR A 191 -3.59 -13.80 6.94
CA THR A 191 -2.20 -13.82 6.49
C THR A 191 -1.92 -12.61 5.60
N VAL A 192 -0.64 -12.44 5.24
CA VAL A 192 -0.18 -11.42 4.31
C VAL A 192 0.45 -12.09 3.09
N ALA A 193 0.04 -11.66 1.89
CA ALA A 193 0.79 -11.91 0.66
C ALA A 193 1.80 -10.77 0.47
N VAL A 194 3.05 -11.11 0.12
CA VAL A 194 4.11 -10.14 -0.18
C VAL A 194 4.75 -10.54 -1.48
N GLU A 195 4.87 -9.59 -2.40
CA GLU A 195 5.56 -9.76 -3.67
C GLU A 195 6.32 -8.48 -3.99
N GLY A 196 7.36 -8.59 -4.83
CA GLY A 196 8.13 -7.43 -5.24
C GLY A 196 8.88 -7.64 -6.54
N VAL A 197 9.38 -6.54 -7.09
CA VAL A 197 10.19 -6.50 -8.30
C VAL A 197 11.43 -5.66 -8.00
N LEU A 198 12.59 -6.21 -8.31
CA LEU A 198 13.87 -5.52 -8.28
C LEU A 198 14.20 -4.99 -9.69
N TRP A 199 14.88 -3.85 -9.76
CA TRP A 199 15.54 -3.37 -10.98
C TRP A 199 16.85 -2.66 -10.67
#